data_AF-A0A357NDY6-F1
#
_entry.id   AF-A0A357NDY6-F1
#
_cell.length_a   1.000
_cell.length_b   1.000
_cell.length_c   1.000
_cell.angle_alpha   90.00
_cell.angle_beta   90.00
_cell.angle_gamma   90.00
#
_symmetry.space_group_name_H-M   'P 1'
#
loop_
_entity.id
_entity.type
_entity.pdbx_description
1 polymer ?
#
loop_
_entity_poly.entity_id
_entity_poly.type
_entity_poly.pdbx_seq_one_letter_code
_entity_poly.pdbx_strand_id
1 'polypeptide(L)'
;MYWRLLRIMLGAFFILLAVNVFFPQEDDKPKAENARTVTIYASLPAENLQEIASEFEKASGIKVLYVPLASQDVLTRIRAERTQPQVDIWR
;
A
#
# COMPACT_ATOMS: atom_id res chain seq x y z
N MET A 1 -16.07 -3.24 52.38
CA MET A 1 -16.86 -3.08 51.13
C MET A 1 -15.97 -2.90 49.88
N TYR A 2 -14.92 -2.08 49.92
CA TYR A 2 -14.06 -1.75 48.76
C TYR A 2 -13.28 -2.91 48.11
N TRP A 3 -12.90 -3.93 48.88
CA TRP A 3 -12.14 -5.08 48.37
C TRP A 3 -12.91 -5.95 47.35
N ARG A 4 -14.24 -5.99 47.46
CA ARG A 4 -15.09 -6.69 46.47
C ARG A 4 -15.16 -5.92 45.15
N LEU A 5 -15.24 -4.60 45.23
CA LEU A 5 -15.28 -3.72 44.05
C LEU A 5 -13.94 -3.73 43.32
N LEU A 6 -12.81 -3.74 44.04
CA LEU A 6 -11.47 -3.81 43.47
C LEU A 6 -11.24 -5.10 42.64
N ARG A 7 -11.75 -6.25 43.11
CA ARG A 7 -11.63 -7.54 42.40
C ARG A 7 -12.48 -7.57 41.12
N ILE A 8 -13.65 -6.94 41.16
CA ILE A 8 -14.53 -6.83 39.97
C ILE A 8 -13.89 -5.91 38.93
N MET A 9 -13.32 -4.78 39.35
CA MET A 9 -12.61 -3.85 38.45
C MET A 9 -11.38 -4.50 37.80
N LEU A 10 -10.58 -5.26 38.56
CA LEU A 10 -9.41 -5.96 38.04
C LEU A 10 -9.81 -7.08 37.06
N GLY A 11 -10.86 -7.84 37.37
CA GLY A 11 -11.38 -8.87 36.48
C GLY A 11 -11.92 -8.29 35.16
N ALA A 12 -12.67 -7.18 35.23
CA ALA A 12 -13.19 -6.49 34.05
C ALA A 12 -12.06 -5.96 33.16
N PHE A 13 -10.97 -5.46 33.74
CA PHE A 13 -9.80 -5.00 33.00
C PHE A 13 -9.12 -6.13 32.20
N PHE A 14 -8.95 -7.31 32.81
CA PHE A 14 -8.39 -8.47 32.12
C PHE A 14 -9.30 -9.00 31.00
N ILE A 15 -10.62 -8.93 31.18
CA ILE A 15 -11.59 -9.30 30.13
C ILE A 15 -11.47 -8.32 28.95
N LEU A 16 -11.38 -7.02 29.23
CA LEU A 16 -11.22 -5.99 28.20
C LEU A 16 -9.91 -6.16 27.41
N LEU A 17 -8.83 -6.54 28.10
CA LEU A 17 -7.55 -6.84 27.48
C LEU A 17 -7.60 -8.11 26.63
N ALA A 18 -8.29 -9.16 27.09
CA ALA A 18 -8.46 -10.41 26.36
C ALA A 18 -9.31 -10.24 25.08
N VAL A 19 -10.34 -9.40 25.11
CA VAL A 19 -11.16 -9.10 23.93
C VAL A 19 -10.31 -8.50 22.81
N ASN A 20 -9.37 -7.59 23.13
CA ASN A 20 -8.50 -6.96 22.13
C ASN A 20 -7.47 -7.93 21.51
N VAL A 21 -7.07 -8.99 22.25
CA VAL A 21 -6.14 -10.02 21.75
C VAL A 21 -6.87 -11.08 20.92
N PHE A 22 -8.09 -11.46 21.33
CA PHE A 22 -8.82 -12.55 20.71
C PHE A 22 -9.73 -12.11 19.55
N PHE A 23 -10.17 -10.85 19.56
CA PHE A 23 -10.91 -10.21 18.48
C PHE A 23 -10.08 -9.03 17.95
N PRO A 24 -9.07 -9.28 17.10
CA PRO A 24 -8.42 -8.20 16.40
C PRO A 24 -9.51 -7.44 15.64
N GLN A 25 -9.62 -6.14 15.91
CA GLN A 25 -10.52 -5.28 15.18
C GLN A 25 -10.16 -5.41 13.68
N GLU A 26 -11.11 -5.85 12.85
CA GLU A 26 -10.91 -5.91 11.41
C GLU A 26 -10.76 -4.46 10.95
N ASP A 27 -9.52 -4.07 10.64
CA ASP A 27 -9.21 -2.78 10.04
C ASP A 27 -10.03 -2.70 8.75
N ASP A 28 -10.94 -1.71 8.64
CA ASP A 28 -11.67 -1.32 7.41
C ASP A 28 -10.72 -0.78 6.32
N LYS A 29 -9.47 -1.25 6.28
CA LYS A 29 -8.58 -1.01 5.16
C LYS A 29 -9.00 -1.98 4.06
N PRO A 30 -9.28 -1.50 2.84
CA PRO A 30 -9.66 -2.37 1.74
C PRO A 30 -8.58 -3.43 1.59
N LYS A 31 -8.96 -4.67 1.93
CA LYS A 31 -8.14 -5.86 1.78
C LYS A 31 -7.76 -5.92 0.30
N ALA A 32 -6.50 -5.62 0.00
CA ALA A 32 -5.94 -5.58 -1.35
C ALA A 32 -5.81 -7.01 -1.90
N GLU A 33 -6.94 -7.69 -2.06
CA GLU A 33 -7.04 -9.00 -2.66
C GLU A 33 -7.01 -8.76 -4.18
N ASN A 34 -5.80 -8.81 -4.75
CA ASN A 34 -5.48 -8.59 -6.17
C ASN A 34 -5.37 -7.11 -6.63
N ALA A 35 -4.68 -6.25 -5.86
CA ALA A 35 -4.27 -4.95 -6.38
C ALA A 35 -3.24 -5.12 -7.51
N ARG A 36 -3.71 -5.30 -8.75
CA ARG A 36 -2.88 -5.28 -9.95
C ARG A 36 -2.21 -3.90 -9.99
N THR A 37 -0.90 -3.90 -9.92
CA THR A 37 -0.08 -2.68 -9.90
C THR A 37 0.84 -2.73 -11.11
N VAL A 38 0.97 -1.61 -11.80
CA VAL A 38 1.89 -1.46 -12.94
C VAL A 38 2.88 -0.36 -12.57
N THR A 39 4.17 -0.67 -12.71
CA THR A 39 5.26 0.27 -12.45
C THR A 39 5.82 0.79 -13.77
N ILE A 40 5.87 2.11 -13.93
CA ILE A 40 6.24 2.77 -15.18
C ILE A 40 7.46 3.67 -14.98
N TYR A 41 8.46 3.55 -15.86
CA TYR A 41 9.46 4.60 -16.04
C TYR A 41 8.87 5.71 -16.90
N ALA A 42 8.85 6.92 -16.34
CA ALA A 42 8.35 8.08 -17.03
C ALA A 42 9.39 9.20 -17.08
N SER A 43 9.56 9.76 -18.27
CA SER A 43 10.34 10.99 -18.48
C SER A 43 9.47 12.25 -18.59
N LEU A 44 8.16 12.12 -18.37
CA LEU A 44 7.21 13.22 -18.39
C LEU A 44 7.21 14.02 -17.07
N PRO A 45 6.84 15.31 -17.08
CA PRO A 45 6.60 16.08 -15.87
C PRO A 45 5.56 15.39 -14.98
N ALA A 46 5.77 15.45 -13.65
CA ALA A 46 4.94 14.76 -12.67
C ALA A 46 3.45 15.17 -12.76
N GLU A 47 3.17 16.42 -13.10
CA GLU A 47 1.81 16.97 -13.24
C GLU A 47 1.00 16.21 -14.30
N ASN A 48 1.56 16.07 -15.51
CA ASN A 48 0.92 15.34 -16.60
C ASN A 48 0.81 13.84 -16.29
N LEU A 49 1.80 13.30 -15.57
CA LEU A 49 1.81 11.89 -15.23
C LEU A 49 0.70 11.53 -14.23
N GLN A 50 0.44 12.42 -13.27
CA GLN A 50 -0.56 12.22 -12.24
C GLN A 50 -1.97 12.25 -12.81
N GLU A 51 -2.23 13.12 -13.79
CA GLU A 51 -3.50 13.17 -14.51
C GLU A 51 -3.73 11.87 -15.30
N ILE A 52 -2.76 11.44 -16.11
CA ILE A 52 -2.84 10.21 -16.91
C ILE A 52 -2.98 8.97 -16.02
N ALA A 53 -2.21 8.90 -14.92
CA ALA A 53 -2.29 7.81 -13.96
C ALA A 53 -3.68 7.77 -13.32
N SER A 54 -4.21 8.90 -12.85
CA SER A 54 -5.54 8.99 -12.24
C SER A 54 -6.65 8.52 -13.17
N GLU A 55 -6.61 8.90 -14.44
CA GLU A 55 -7.58 8.43 -15.43
C GLU A 55 -7.46 6.94 -15.71
N PHE A 56 -6.23 6.42 -15.85
CA PHE A 56 -5.98 5.00 -16.06
C PHE A 56 -6.41 4.16 -14.85
N GLU A 57 -6.10 4.59 -13.63
CA GLU A 57 -6.50 3.92 -12.39
C GLU A 57 -8.03 3.86 -12.29
N LYS A 58 -8.75 4.94 -12.63
CA LYS A 58 -10.22 4.97 -12.65
C LYS A 58 -10.82 4.03 -13.68
N ALA A 59 -10.23 3.96 -14.88
CA ALA A 59 -10.76 3.15 -15.98
C ALA A 59 -10.47 1.64 -15.80
N SER A 60 -9.32 1.30 -15.21
CA SER A 60 -8.83 -0.08 -15.14
C SER A 60 -8.91 -0.72 -13.76
N GLY A 61 -9.00 0.09 -12.70
CA GLY A 61 -8.85 -0.37 -11.31
C GLY A 61 -7.42 -0.83 -10.96
N ILE A 62 -6.44 -0.62 -11.84
CA ILE A 62 -5.04 -1.00 -11.66
C ILE A 62 -4.29 0.20 -11.11
N LYS A 63 -3.53 0.03 -10.03
CA LYS A 63 -2.69 1.10 -9.46
C LYS A 63 -1.47 1.37 -10.33
N VAL A 64 -1.10 2.63 -10.50
CA VAL A 64 0.08 3.04 -11.27
C VAL A 64 1.14 3.57 -10.31
N LEU A 65 2.28 2.87 -10.27
CA LEU A 65 3.49 3.37 -9.64
C LEU A 65 4.38 3.96 -10.73
N TYR A 66 5.00 5.11 -10.44
CA TYR A 66 5.90 5.74 -11.39
C TYR A 66 7.25 6.01 -10.75
N VAL A 67 8.30 5.79 -11.54
CA VAL A 67 9.67 6.12 -11.17
C VAL A 67 10.16 7.17 -12.16
N PRO A 68 10.38 8.42 -11.73
CA PRO A 68 10.88 9.47 -12.61
C PRO A 68 12.29 9.10 -13.06
N LEU A 69 12.48 8.96 -14.37
CA LEU A 69 13.77 8.62 -14.95
C LEU A 69 13.92 9.36 -16.28
N ALA A 70 15.05 10.05 -16.45
CA ALA A 70 15.33 10.72 -17.71
C ALA A 70 15.47 9.69 -18.84
N SER A 71 14.87 9.95 -20.00
CA SER A 71 14.89 9.03 -21.15
C SER A 71 16.28 8.52 -21.53
N GLN A 72 17.32 9.33 -21.27
CA GLN A 72 18.73 9.03 -21.58
C GLN A 72 19.28 7.88 -20.73
N ASP A 73 18.79 7.76 -19.50
CA ASP A 73 19.29 6.81 -18.50
C ASP A 73 18.47 5.51 -18.46
N VAL A 74 17.26 5.52 -19.03
CA VAL A 74 16.34 4.37 -19.04
C VAL A 74 16.99 3.15 -19.69
N LEU A 75 17.63 3.30 -20.85
CA LEU A 75 18.23 2.16 -21.55
C LEU A 75 19.38 1.54 -20.76
N THR A 76 20.19 2.38 -20.11
CA THR A 76 21.28 1.93 -19.24
C THR A 76 20.73 1.15 -18.05
N ARG A 77 19.64 1.62 -17.46
CA ARG A 77 19.01 0.99 -16.30
C ARG A 77 18.28 -0.31 -16.64
N ILE A 78 17.54 -0.35 -17.74
CA ILE A 78 16.91 -1.58 -18.26
C ILE A 78 17.97 -2.66 -18.54
N ARG A 79 19.13 -2.27 -19.09
CA ARG A 79 20.24 -3.22 -19.30
C ARG A 79 20.82 -3.74 -18.00
N ALA A 80 20.98 -2.88 -17.00
CA ALA A 80 21.50 -3.27 -15.68
C ALA A 80 20.51 -4.18 -14.92
N GLU A 81 19.21 -3.94 -15.06
CA GLU A 81 18.14 -4.66 -14.38
C GLU A 81 17.63 -5.88 -15.17
N ARG A 82 18.31 -6.30 -16.25
CA ARG A 82 17.86 -7.38 -17.14
C ARG A 82 17.57 -8.69 -16.42
N THR A 83 18.33 -9.02 -15.37
CA THR A 83 18.15 -10.24 -14.57
C THR A 83 17.10 -10.09 -13.48
N GLN A 84 16.70 -8.86 -13.15
CA GLN A 84 15.69 -8.55 -12.14
C GLN A 84 14.97 -7.23 -12.47
N PRO A 85 14.01 -7.23 -13.42
CA PRO A 85 13.30 -6.03 -13.84
C PRO A 85 12.54 -5.38 -12.68
N GLN A 86 12.64 -4.05 -12.54
CA GLN A 86 11.93 -3.28 -11.51
C GLN A 86 10.66 -2.56 -12.02
N VAL A 87 10.41 -2.62 -13.32
CA VAL A 87 9.36 -1.88 -14.03
C VAL A 87 8.78 -2.72 -15.15
N ASP A 88 7.50 -2.49 -15.43
CA ASP A 88 6.75 -3.22 -16.45
C ASP A 88 6.79 -2.51 -17.81
N ILE A 89 6.83 -1.17 -17.81
CA ILE A 89 6.68 -0.34 -19.01
C ILE A 89 7.61 0.89 -18.95
N TRP A 90 8.08 1.34 -20.12
CA TRP A 90 8.76 2.63 -20.31
C TRP A 90 7.95 3.53 -21.26
N ARG A 91 7.75 4.81 -20.88
CA ARG A 91 7.19 5.85 -21.75
C ARG A 91 7.85 7.22 -21.58
#